data_AF-U9SU16-F1
#
_entry.id   AF-U9SU16-F1
#
_cell.length_a   1.000
_cell.length_b   1.000
_cell.length_c   1.000
_cell.angle_alpha   90.00
_cell.angle_beta   90.00
_cell.angle_gamma   90.00
#
_symmetry.space_group_name_H-M   'P 1'
#
loop_
_entity.id
_entity.type
_entity.pdbx_description
1 polymer ?
#
loop_
_entity_poly.entity_id
_entity_poly.type
_entity_poly.pdbx_seq_one_letter_code
_entity_poly.pdbx_strand_id
1 'polypeptide(L)'
;MRSKLNLNRKAYPWVLVKNWYEIFSKGPKTYRENVTFRALKVNAIPDVTKFSPDKNTVVVFEDLCAESKKIQDRIVPYFISGRHQGVSSIYVSQKYTQTPKIIRENISHLALFRGSGSREDICRIVRQYTDDPKKASKIIDKHLRDRNFVVFDFTKATDDPLAIRLGWDIHLKLDQ
;
A
#
# COMPACT_ATOMS: atom_id res chain seq x y z
N MET A 1 9.75 29.37 -9.96
CA MET A 1 8.31 29.58 -9.69
C MET A 1 7.78 28.33 -8.98
N ARG A 2 7.64 28.34 -7.65
CA ARG A 2 7.00 27.22 -6.91
C ARG A 2 5.50 27.43 -7.02
N SER A 3 4.82 26.67 -7.87
CA SER A 3 3.35 26.66 -7.88
C SER A 3 2.87 26.01 -6.58
N LYS A 4 2.25 26.81 -5.72
CA LYS A 4 1.47 26.29 -4.60
C LYS A 4 0.26 25.57 -5.21
N LEU A 5 0.29 24.24 -5.23
CA LEU A 5 -0.91 23.45 -5.50
C LEU A 5 -1.93 23.78 -4.41
N ASN A 6 -3.00 24.48 -4.79
CA ASN A 6 -4.10 24.78 -3.89
C ASN A 6 -4.96 23.52 -3.76
N LEU A 7 -4.59 22.66 -2.81
CA LEU A 7 -5.32 21.43 -2.47
C LEU A 7 -6.64 21.81 -1.80
N ASN A 8 -7.68 21.97 -2.61
CA ASN A 8 -9.05 22.10 -2.15
C ASN A 8 -9.42 20.87 -1.29
N ARG A 9 -9.88 21.09 -0.05
CA ARG A 9 -10.07 20.07 1.01
C ARG A 9 -11.17 19.01 0.74
N LYS A 10 -11.62 18.85 -0.51
CA LYS A 10 -12.65 17.87 -0.94
C LYS A 10 -12.32 17.15 -2.26
N ALA A 11 -11.08 17.17 -2.73
CA ALA A 11 -10.69 16.32 -3.85
C ALA A 11 -10.67 14.86 -3.37
N TYR A 12 -11.50 13.99 -3.96
CA TYR A 12 -11.43 12.55 -3.71
C TYR A 12 -10.00 12.04 -3.99
N PRO A 13 -9.48 11.05 -3.24
CA PRO A 13 -8.11 10.57 -3.40
C PRO A 13 -7.71 10.23 -4.86
N TRP A 14 -8.64 9.71 -5.68
CA TRP A 14 -8.40 9.44 -7.10
C TRP A 14 -8.09 10.70 -7.94
N VAL A 15 -8.59 11.87 -7.54
CA VAL A 15 -8.29 13.16 -8.19
C VAL A 15 -6.81 13.50 -7.97
N LEU A 16 -6.26 13.20 -6.80
CA LEU A 16 -4.84 13.39 -6.53
C LEU A 16 -4.01 12.46 -7.42
N VAL A 17 -4.36 11.17 -7.50
CA VAL A 17 -3.67 10.20 -8.37
C VAL A 17 -3.70 10.66 -9.83
N LYS A 18 -4.85 11.15 -10.31
CA LYS A 18 -4.98 11.73 -11.65
C LYS A 18 -4.08 12.97 -11.85
N ASN A 19 -4.02 13.85 -10.85
CA ASN A 19 -3.16 15.05 -10.93
C ASN A 19 -1.67 14.69 -10.95
N TRP A 20 -1.24 13.67 -10.19
CA TRP A 20 0.12 13.15 -10.25
C TRP A 20 0.42 12.53 -11.61
N TYR A 21 -0.52 11.81 -12.22
CA TYR A 21 -0.40 11.35 -13.61
C TYR A 21 -0.16 12.49 -14.59
N GLU A 22 -0.85 13.62 -14.44
CA GLU A 22 -0.60 14.79 -15.30
C GLU A 22 0.83 15.34 -15.14
N ILE A 23 1.42 15.22 -13.95
CA ILE A 23 2.81 15.63 -13.71
C ILE A 23 3.77 14.66 -14.41
N PHE A 24 3.55 13.35 -14.29
CA PHE A 24 4.41 12.34 -14.94
C PHE A 24 4.30 12.39 -16.47
N SER A 25 3.09 12.48 -17.02
CA SER A 25 2.87 12.55 -18.47
C SER A 25 3.45 13.82 -19.11
N LYS A 26 3.57 14.92 -18.34
CA LYS A 26 4.18 16.18 -18.78
C LYS A 26 5.69 16.27 -18.46
N GLY A 27 6.28 15.21 -17.90
CA GLY A 27 7.70 15.15 -17.56
C GLY A 27 8.64 15.23 -18.78
N PRO A 28 9.97 15.33 -18.53
CA PRO A 28 10.99 15.36 -19.58
C PRO A 28 10.88 14.13 -20.50
N LYS A 29 11.14 14.28 -21.81
CA LYS A 29 10.97 13.21 -22.82
C LYS A 29 11.65 11.89 -22.46
N THR A 30 12.79 11.92 -21.77
CA THR A 30 13.52 10.74 -21.30
C THR A 30 12.74 9.90 -20.29
N TYR A 31 11.73 10.48 -19.64
CA TYR A 31 10.83 9.84 -18.68
C TYR A 31 9.36 9.83 -19.14
N ARG A 32 9.08 10.21 -20.41
CA ARG A 32 7.73 10.11 -20.98
C ARG A 32 7.41 8.66 -21.28
N GLU A 33 6.98 7.95 -20.26
CA GLU A 33 6.40 6.63 -20.41
C GLU A 33 4.99 6.75 -21.00
N ASN A 34 4.58 5.76 -21.81
CA ASN A 34 3.19 5.63 -22.28
C ASN A 34 2.30 5.12 -21.13
N VAL A 35 2.12 5.99 -20.13
CA VAL A 35 1.29 5.74 -18.96
C VAL A 35 -0.16 6.00 -19.35
N THR A 36 -1.07 5.16 -18.89
CA THR A 36 -2.52 5.35 -19.08
C THR A 36 -3.22 5.20 -17.74
N PHE A 37 -4.10 6.13 -17.38
CA PHE A 37 -4.91 6.05 -16.16
C PHE A 37 -6.36 5.65 -16.48
N ARG A 38 -6.91 4.72 -15.70
CA ARG A 38 -8.33 4.32 -15.79
C ARG A 38 -8.89 4.11 -14.38
N ALA A 39 -10.01 4.76 -14.09
CA ALA A 39 -10.82 4.45 -12.91
C ALA A 39 -11.91 3.45 -13.31
N LEU A 40 -12.00 2.34 -12.58
CA LEU A 40 -12.96 1.27 -12.85
C LEU A 40 -13.98 1.17 -11.73
N LYS A 41 -15.22 0.82 -12.08
CA LYS A 41 -16.23 0.42 -11.08
C LYS A 41 -15.87 -0.95 -10.51
N VAL A 42 -16.29 -1.22 -9.28
CA VAL A 42 -16.04 -2.51 -8.59
C VAL A 42 -16.49 -3.74 -9.41
N ASN A 43 -17.61 -3.64 -10.12
CA ASN A 43 -18.12 -4.73 -10.95
C ASN A 43 -17.32 -4.94 -12.25
N ALA A 44 -16.45 -4.00 -12.61
CA ALA A 44 -15.64 -4.01 -13.82
C ALA A 44 -14.15 -4.38 -13.57
N ILE A 45 -13.80 -4.90 -12.39
CA ILE A 45 -12.44 -5.39 -12.10
C ILE A 45 -12.05 -6.47 -13.13
N PRO A 46 -11.04 -6.25 -13.99
CA PRO A 46 -10.70 -7.22 -15.02
C PRO A 46 -10.18 -8.52 -14.41
N ASP A 47 -10.17 -9.58 -15.20
CA ASP A 47 -9.44 -10.79 -14.84
C ASP A 47 -7.94 -10.50 -14.92
N VAL A 48 -7.17 -10.88 -13.90
CA VAL A 48 -5.73 -10.65 -13.84
C VAL A 48 -4.99 -11.32 -15.01
N THR A 49 -5.54 -12.42 -15.54
CA THR A 49 -4.96 -13.16 -16.69
C THR A 49 -5.10 -12.43 -18.02
N LYS A 50 -5.90 -11.35 -18.07
CA LYS A 50 -6.12 -10.56 -19.28
C LYS A 50 -5.15 -9.38 -19.43
N PHE A 51 -4.26 -9.18 -18.45
CA PHE A 51 -3.20 -8.18 -18.56
C PHE A 51 -2.09 -8.71 -19.47
N SER A 52 -1.49 -7.82 -20.27
CA SER A 52 -0.34 -8.18 -21.09
C SER A 52 0.94 -8.00 -20.27
N PRO A 53 1.87 -8.97 -20.29
CA PRO A 53 3.17 -8.83 -19.64
C PRO A 53 4.05 -7.75 -20.30
N ASP A 54 3.75 -7.33 -21.53
CA ASP A 54 4.48 -6.27 -22.24
C ASP A 54 4.22 -4.88 -21.64
N LYS A 55 3.19 -4.77 -20.78
CA LYS A 55 2.82 -3.52 -20.11
C LYS A 55 2.66 -3.72 -18.62
N ASN A 56 3.67 -3.27 -17.87
CA ASN A 56 3.59 -3.19 -16.42
C ASN A 56 2.40 -2.33 -15.99
N THR A 57 1.58 -2.86 -15.09
CA THR A 57 0.36 -2.20 -14.63
C THR A 57 0.33 -2.17 -13.11
N VAL A 58 0.03 -1.00 -12.54
CA VAL A 58 -0.26 -0.86 -11.10
C VAL A 58 -1.77 -0.79 -10.92
N VAL A 59 -2.30 -1.65 -10.05
CA VAL A 59 -3.73 -1.68 -9.70
C VAL A 59 -3.90 -1.32 -8.23
N VAL A 60 -4.78 -0.36 -7.95
CA VAL A 60 -5.08 0.11 -6.60
C VAL A 60 -6.53 -0.22 -6.27
N PHE A 61 -6.72 -1.03 -5.22
CA PHE A 61 -8.02 -1.37 -4.65
C PHE A 61 -8.27 -0.50 -3.43
N GLU A 62 -9.12 0.51 -3.55
CA GLU A 62 -9.39 1.49 -2.49
C GLU A 62 -10.71 1.18 -1.77
N ASP A 63 -10.64 0.98 -0.46
CA ASP A 63 -11.79 0.83 0.45
C ASP A 63 -12.79 -0.28 0.07
N LEU A 64 -12.28 -1.37 -0.50
CA LEU A 64 -13.12 -2.49 -0.93
C LEU A 64 -13.30 -3.58 0.15
N CYS A 65 -12.82 -3.40 1.39
CA CYS A 65 -12.85 -4.48 2.40
C CYS A 65 -14.26 -4.97 2.76
N ALA A 66 -15.27 -4.10 2.63
CA ALA A 66 -16.66 -4.43 2.94
C ALA A 66 -17.42 -5.04 1.75
N GLU A 67 -16.78 -5.15 0.58
CA GLU A 67 -17.41 -5.71 -0.61
C GLU A 67 -17.67 -7.21 -0.47
N SER A 68 -18.67 -7.69 -1.23
CA SER A 68 -19.08 -9.10 -1.20
C SER A 68 -17.93 -10.07 -1.48
N LYS A 69 -18.06 -11.32 -1.01
CA LYS A 69 -17.10 -12.40 -1.29
C LYS A 69 -16.79 -12.52 -2.80
N LYS A 70 -17.81 -12.40 -3.65
CA LYS A 70 -17.66 -12.42 -5.12
C LYS A 70 -16.69 -11.34 -5.64
N ILE A 71 -16.68 -10.15 -5.03
CA ILE A 71 -15.73 -9.10 -5.37
C ILE A 71 -14.35 -9.41 -4.82
N GLN A 72 -14.24 -9.85 -3.55
CA GLN A 72 -12.94 -10.25 -2.98
C GLN A 72 -12.27 -11.35 -3.80
N ASP A 73 -13.03 -12.37 -4.22
CA ASP A 73 -12.53 -13.49 -5.02
C ASP A 73 -11.96 -13.03 -6.39
N ARG A 74 -12.41 -11.87 -6.90
CA ARG A 74 -11.82 -11.24 -8.10
C ARG A 74 -10.55 -10.44 -7.80
N ILE A 75 -10.40 -9.92 -6.58
CA ILE A 75 -9.23 -9.14 -6.15
C ILE A 75 -8.08 -10.07 -5.77
N VAL A 76 -8.35 -11.19 -5.10
CA VAL A 76 -7.34 -12.12 -4.59
C VAL A 76 -6.28 -12.53 -5.63
N PRO A 77 -6.62 -12.91 -6.88
CA PRO A 77 -5.63 -13.28 -7.90
C PRO A 77 -4.57 -12.20 -8.19
N TYR A 78 -4.91 -10.91 -8.02
CA TYR A 78 -3.97 -9.80 -8.20
C TYR A 78 -2.81 -9.81 -7.20
N PHE A 79 -3.00 -10.41 -6.03
CA PHE A 79 -1.98 -10.52 -4.99
C PHE A 79 -1.22 -11.84 -5.04
N ILE A 80 -1.82 -12.89 -5.61
CA ILE A 80 -1.19 -14.22 -5.70
C ILE A 80 -0.35 -14.36 -6.97
N SER A 81 -0.91 -14.02 -8.13
CA SER A 81 -0.30 -14.31 -9.44
C SER A 81 -0.18 -13.08 -10.35
N GLY A 82 -0.57 -11.89 -9.87
CA GLY A 82 -0.51 -10.65 -10.65
C GLY A 82 0.87 -10.36 -11.24
N ARG A 83 1.95 -10.67 -10.50
CA ARG A 83 3.33 -10.44 -10.97
C ARG A 83 3.68 -11.22 -12.24
N HIS A 84 3.11 -12.41 -12.43
CA HIS A 84 3.32 -13.19 -13.66
C HIS A 84 2.70 -12.52 -14.89
N GLN A 85 1.80 -11.56 -14.69
CA GLN A 85 1.10 -10.80 -15.73
C GLN A 85 1.57 -9.33 -15.79
N GLY A 86 2.72 -9.01 -15.19
CA GLY A 86 3.22 -7.63 -15.11
C GLY A 86 2.39 -6.71 -14.19
N VAL A 87 1.56 -7.28 -13.31
CA VAL A 87 0.66 -6.52 -12.43
C VAL A 87 1.25 -6.40 -11.02
N SER A 88 1.40 -5.15 -10.55
CA SER A 88 1.68 -4.81 -9.16
C SER A 88 0.43 -4.26 -8.49
N SER A 89 0.12 -4.78 -7.30
CA SER A 89 -1.19 -4.57 -6.67
C SER A 89 -1.04 -3.85 -5.32
N ILE A 90 -1.90 -2.87 -5.08
CA ILE A 90 -1.98 -2.10 -3.83
C ILE A 90 -3.40 -2.24 -3.29
N TYR A 91 -3.53 -2.60 -2.02
CA TYR A 91 -4.81 -2.55 -1.31
C TYR A 91 -4.76 -1.44 -0.27
N VAL A 92 -5.69 -0.48 -0.36
CA VAL A 92 -5.85 0.60 0.61
C VAL A 92 -7.07 0.29 1.47
N SER A 93 -6.87 0.06 2.77
CA SER A 93 -7.93 -0.28 3.71
C SER A 93 -7.84 0.51 4.99
N GLN A 94 -9.00 0.73 5.63
CA GLN A 94 -9.07 1.43 6.92
C GLN A 94 -8.50 0.60 8.07
N LYS A 95 -8.57 -0.74 7.99
CA LYS A 95 -8.05 -1.64 9.00
C LYS A 95 -7.31 -2.80 8.35
N TYR A 96 -6.10 -3.05 8.81
CA TYR A 96 -5.31 -4.21 8.40
C TYR A 96 -6.10 -5.50 8.60
N THR A 97 -6.69 -5.72 9.78
CA THR A 97 -7.42 -6.96 10.10
C THR A 97 -8.69 -7.21 9.27
N GLN A 98 -9.29 -6.18 8.69
CA GLN A 98 -10.43 -6.33 7.78
C GLN A 98 -10.00 -6.75 6.36
N THR A 99 -8.73 -6.58 6.02
CA THR A 99 -8.21 -7.03 4.73
C THR A 99 -8.20 -8.56 4.70
N PRO A 100 -8.70 -9.20 3.61
CA PRO A 100 -8.71 -10.66 3.48
C PRO A 100 -7.37 -11.28 3.84
N LYS A 101 -7.40 -12.33 4.68
CA LYS A 101 -6.17 -12.99 5.20
C LYS A 101 -5.21 -13.38 4.07
N ILE A 102 -5.73 -13.95 2.99
CA ILE A 102 -4.94 -14.36 1.83
C ILE A 102 -4.18 -13.19 1.19
N ILE A 103 -4.76 -11.98 1.17
CA ILE A 103 -4.05 -10.79 0.66
C ILE A 103 -2.94 -10.41 1.63
N ARG A 104 -3.23 -10.37 2.94
CA ARG A 104 -2.25 -10.03 3.97
C ARG A 104 -1.04 -10.97 4.03
N GLU A 105 -1.22 -12.22 3.64
CA GLU A 105 -0.15 -13.22 3.60
C GLU A 105 0.66 -13.17 2.29
N ASN A 106 0.18 -12.47 1.26
CA ASN A 106 0.83 -12.37 -0.06
C ASN A 106 1.36 -10.96 -0.39
N ILE A 107 1.23 -9.98 0.51
CA ILE A 107 1.84 -8.66 0.33
C ILE A 107 3.35 -8.73 0.61
N SER A 108 4.13 -7.98 -0.19
CA SER A 108 5.55 -7.77 0.09
C SER A 108 5.80 -6.62 1.06
N HIS A 109 4.89 -5.65 1.11
CA HIS A 109 5.04 -4.44 1.90
C HIS A 109 3.74 -4.09 2.60
N LEU A 110 3.84 -3.57 3.82
CA LEU A 110 2.72 -2.98 4.55
C LEU A 110 3.10 -1.56 4.99
N ALA A 111 2.39 -0.55 4.49
CA ALA A 111 2.47 0.81 5.00
C ALA A 111 1.33 1.05 5.99
N LEU A 112 1.68 1.25 7.26
CA LEU A 112 0.76 1.41 8.38
C LEU A 112 0.65 2.89 8.77
N PHE A 113 -0.57 3.41 8.81
CA PHE A 113 -0.88 4.80 9.17
C PHE A 113 -1.65 4.86 10.48
N ARG A 114 -1.84 6.07 11.04
CA ARG A 114 -2.72 6.23 12.20
C ARG A 114 -4.11 5.66 11.91
N GLY A 115 -4.61 4.81 12.82
CA GLY A 115 -5.96 4.26 12.74
C GLY A 115 -6.09 2.99 11.91
N SER A 116 -5.01 2.50 11.29
CA SER A 116 -5.05 1.29 10.44
C SER A 116 -5.07 -0.04 11.21
N GLY A 117 -5.12 0.01 12.54
CA GLY A 117 -5.17 -1.18 13.40
C GLY A 117 -5.16 -0.83 14.88
N SER A 118 -5.55 -1.79 15.71
CA SER A 118 -5.39 -1.72 17.16
C SER A 118 -3.92 -1.93 17.55
N ARG A 119 -3.58 -1.62 18.81
CA ARG A 119 -2.26 -1.95 19.35
C ARG A 119 -1.99 -3.46 19.35
N GLU A 120 -3.03 -4.28 19.46
CA GLU A 120 -2.91 -5.74 19.36
C GLU A 120 -2.56 -6.19 17.93
N ASP A 121 -3.11 -5.51 16.92
CA ASP A 121 -2.78 -5.77 15.51
C ASP A 121 -1.30 -5.45 15.24
N ILE A 122 -0.82 -4.32 15.76
CA ILE A 122 0.60 -3.95 15.69
C ILE A 122 1.46 -4.98 16.39
N CYS A 123 1.10 -5.37 17.63
CA CYS A 123 1.78 -6.44 18.36
C CYS A 123 1.90 -7.71 17.52
N ARG A 124 0.84 -8.10 16.82
CA ARG A 124 0.84 -9.30 15.98
C ARG A 124 1.83 -9.20 14.81
N ILE A 125 1.94 -8.03 14.18
CA ILE A 125 2.88 -7.80 13.07
C ILE A 125 4.33 -7.81 13.58
N VAL A 126 4.60 -7.14 14.71
CA VAL A 126 5.98 -6.95 15.19
C VAL A 126 6.58 -8.16 15.90
N ARG A 127 5.77 -9.17 16.24
CA ARG A 127 6.20 -10.40 16.94
C ARG A 127 7.35 -11.14 16.26
N GLN A 128 7.49 -11.02 14.94
CA GLN A 128 8.58 -11.66 14.20
C GLN A 128 9.89 -10.86 14.19
N TYR A 129 9.89 -9.63 14.71
CA TYR A 129 11.03 -8.71 14.66
C TYR A 129 11.63 -8.42 16.05
N THR A 130 10.98 -8.84 17.13
CA THR A 130 11.43 -8.53 18.49
C THR A 130 10.85 -9.49 19.54
N ASP A 131 11.61 -9.71 20.60
CA ASP A 131 11.17 -10.46 21.78
C ASP A 131 10.23 -9.65 22.68
N ASP A 132 10.20 -8.30 22.56
CA ASP A 132 9.26 -7.43 23.28
C ASP A 132 8.29 -6.70 22.33
N PRO A 133 7.28 -7.42 21.79
CA PRO A 133 6.27 -6.82 20.91
C PRO A 133 5.42 -5.76 21.62
N LYS A 134 5.33 -5.79 22.95
CA LYS A 134 4.58 -4.80 23.72
C LYS A 134 5.32 -3.46 23.77
N LYS A 135 6.64 -3.45 23.88
CA LYS A 135 7.48 -2.24 23.78
C LYS A 135 7.47 -1.71 22.34
N ALA A 136 7.77 -2.56 21.36
CA ALA A 136 7.79 -2.16 19.95
C ALA A 136 6.45 -1.56 19.47
N SER A 137 5.32 -2.16 19.87
CA SER A 137 4.01 -1.60 19.53
C SER A 137 3.78 -0.19 20.10
N LYS A 138 4.31 0.15 21.28
CA LYS A 138 4.22 1.51 21.84
C LYS A 138 5.03 2.51 21.02
N ILE A 139 6.23 2.12 20.57
CA ILE A 139 7.12 2.96 19.75
C ILE A 139 6.45 3.28 18.42
N ILE A 140 5.97 2.25 17.72
CA ILE A 140 5.26 2.41 16.44
C ILE A 140 4.02 3.28 16.63
N ASP A 141 3.17 2.96 17.61
CA ASP A 141 1.95 3.72 17.90
C ASP A 141 2.24 5.21 18.20
N LYS A 142 3.35 5.52 18.89
CA LYS A 142 3.82 6.91 19.06
C LYS A 142 4.10 7.58 17.71
N HIS A 143 4.88 6.96 16.83
CA HIS A 143 5.17 7.52 15.51
C HIS A 143 3.90 7.71 14.66
N LEU A 144 2.97 6.76 14.70
CA LEU A 144 1.69 6.87 13.99
C LEU A 144 0.85 8.04 14.52
N ARG A 145 0.85 8.29 15.83
CA ARG A 145 0.14 9.46 16.41
C ARG A 145 0.70 10.79 15.92
N ASP A 146 2.00 10.86 15.66
CA ASP A 146 2.71 12.04 15.17
C ASP A 146 2.54 12.25 13.65
N ARG A 147 1.52 11.64 13.04
CA ARG A 147 1.20 11.68 11.59
C ARG A 147 2.29 11.12 10.68
N ASN A 148 3.23 10.33 11.23
CA ASN A 148 4.10 9.51 10.41
C ASN A 148 3.39 8.21 10.01
N PHE A 149 4.07 7.42 9.18
CA PHE A 149 3.67 6.06 8.84
C PHE A 149 4.87 5.13 8.99
N VAL A 150 4.61 3.85 9.22
CA VAL A 150 5.64 2.82 9.35
C VAL A 150 5.49 1.84 8.19
N VAL A 151 6.60 1.52 7.52
CA VAL A 151 6.64 0.54 6.44
C VAL A 151 7.31 -0.73 6.95
N PHE A 152 6.61 -1.86 6.81
CA PHE A 152 7.18 -3.19 6.95
C PHE A 152 7.51 -3.73 5.56
N ASP A 153 8.74 -4.20 5.38
CA ASP A 153 9.21 -4.90 4.19
C ASP A 153 9.37 -6.37 4.53
N PHE A 154 8.44 -7.19 4.04
CA PHE A 154 8.44 -8.63 4.28
C PHE A 154 9.40 -9.39 3.36
N THR A 155 10.07 -8.69 2.43
CA THR A 155 11.07 -9.30 1.52
C THR A 155 12.48 -9.29 2.11
N LYS A 156 12.67 -8.58 3.21
CA LYS A 156 13.95 -8.48 3.93
C LYS A 156 14.01 -9.47 5.08
N ALA A 157 15.23 -9.84 5.46
CA ALA A 157 15.47 -10.59 6.69
C ALA A 157 14.99 -9.76 7.88
N THR A 158 14.55 -10.42 8.97
CA THR A 158 13.94 -9.73 10.11
C THR A 158 14.92 -8.83 10.88
N ASP A 159 16.23 -9.06 10.74
CA ASP A 159 17.32 -8.28 11.30
C ASP A 159 17.84 -7.17 10.36
N ASP A 160 17.33 -7.09 9.13
CA ASP A 160 17.70 -6.05 8.17
C ASP A 160 17.16 -4.68 8.63
N PRO A 161 18.00 -3.62 8.67
CA PRO A 161 17.55 -2.28 9.05
C PRO A 161 16.41 -1.71 8.18
N LEU A 162 16.24 -2.19 6.95
CA LEU A 162 15.18 -1.74 6.05
C LEU A 162 13.90 -2.60 6.16
N ALA A 163 13.90 -3.65 6.99
CA ALA A 163 12.72 -4.48 7.24
C ALA A 163 11.59 -3.70 7.94
N ILE A 164 11.94 -2.72 8.78
CA ILE A 164 10.99 -1.81 9.43
C ILE A 164 11.50 -0.38 9.33
N ARG A 165 10.69 0.48 8.72
CA ARG A 165 11.06 1.86 8.40
C ARG A 165 10.03 2.85 8.92
N LEU A 166 10.50 3.98 9.43
CA LEU A 166 9.70 5.18 9.59
C LEU A 166 9.68 5.90 8.23
N GLY A 167 8.51 6.07 7.64
CA GLY A 167 8.42 6.53 6.26
C GLY A 167 8.97 5.49 5.28
N TRP A 168 9.62 5.96 4.21
CA TRP A 168 10.09 5.09 3.12
C TRP A 168 11.52 4.57 3.29
N ASP A 169 12.33 5.26 4.08
CA ASP A 169 13.80 5.15 4.02
C ASP A 169 14.50 5.24 5.38
N ILE A 170 13.83 5.69 6.45
CA ILE A 170 14.45 5.83 7.77
C ILE A 170 14.31 4.52 8.55
N HIS A 171 15.42 3.88 8.90
CA HIS A 171 15.40 2.70 9.78
C HIS A 171 14.70 2.99 11.11
N LEU A 172 13.74 2.14 11.50
CA LEU A 172 13.04 2.25 12.78
C LEU A 172 13.56 1.21 13.78
N LYS A 173 14.24 1.69 14.81
CA LYS A 173 14.69 0.87 15.94
C LYS A 173 13.53 0.59 16.90
N LEU A 174 13.33 -0.69 17.23
CA LEU A 174 12.24 -1.14 18.10
C LEU A 174 12.64 -1.28 19.58
N ASP A 175 13.90 -1.03 19.91
CA ASP A 175 14.53 -1.29 21.21
C ASP A 175 14.79 -0.03 22.04
N GLN A 176 14.50 1.17 21.53
CA GLN A 176 14.66 2.44 22.28
C GLN A 176 13.64 2.57 23.42
#